data_AF-A0A7W9FZJ3-F1
#
_entry.id   AF-A0A7W9FZJ3-F1
#
_cell.length_a   1.000
_cell.length_b   1.000
_cell.length_c   1.000
_cell.angle_alpha   90.00
_cell.angle_beta   90.00
_cell.angle_gamma   90.00
#
_symmetry.space_group_name_H-M   'P 1'
#
loop_
_entity.id
_entity.type
_entity.pdbx_description
1 polymer ?
#
loop_
_entity_poly.entity_id
_entity_poly.type
_entity_poly.pdbx_seq_one_letter_code
_entity_poly.pdbx_strand_id
1 'polypeptide(L)'
;MTTPPMICWTVAAVTVLAAAAPITPERLTRFAALTGLSVTTSNARQIIDHFAGLRRWRLIAVALAAPLACFTNDPFYLVLGWCAVSVFRDVRLPIRVFQAHDEAKVYHRAWLLGSAGAIVASGYLLANQGATPTRLAHTVIVVVMAGAVPLAARKLNTRPTPEASDDRAQAELAIARWSARTLYLAGTAIVLSSALLTPGQPPRRELPEYSMPRSFSAQMAEFTKVNTYKRPTCAWTDEMDNPCRSWLVNGQPFPQAAPYVVRKGAAPQPGPFVRRPDKKALVYLDRRSRRMMYQDAQGIHPLTGSLADTAVPTPTFVGQNRYVALARDGAQITDTRTWTTLSIPGAQQVHDLNSSGIVATTASRVLVLDHQGKIRMSLPFKKAAKDVPDDTYNLKKDGSRLVIIRGKTRVETFDAGTGKRLASVAPVLPGDDFLDVGLGWSKEGPFLVRSVISERVYYLDLATGKLWRRKG
;
A
#
# COMPACT_ATOMS: atom_id res chain seq x y z
N MET A 1 3.39 8.61 9.53
CA MET A 1 4.47 9.03 8.62
C MET A 1 4.53 8.01 7.50
N THR A 2 3.90 8.33 6.38
CA THR A 2 3.87 7.51 5.16
C THR A 2 5.20 7.68 4.44
N THR A 3 5.97 6.60 4.28
CA THR A 3 7.05 6.58 3.28
C THR A 3 6.42 6.85 1.91
N PRO A 4 6.83 7.91 1.19
CA PRO A 4 6.38 8.12 -0.18
C PRO A 4 6.74 6.86 -0.98
N PRO A 5 5.88 6.34 -1.87
CA PRO A 5 6.18 5.12 -2.59
C PRO A 5 7.42 5.32 -3.45
N MET A 6 8.13 4.21 -3.66
CA MET A 6 9.32 4.11 -4.49
C MET A 6 9.17 4.83 -5.83
N ILE A 7 7.98 4.84 -6.44
CA ILE A 7 7.74 5.54 -7.72
C ILE A 7 7.91 7.06 -7.58
N CYS A 8 7.40 7.68 -6.50
CA CYS A 8 7.63 9.10 -6.25
C CYS A 8 9.10 9.40 -5.95
N TRP A 9 9.83 8.51 -5.26
CA TRP A 9 11.26 8.70 -5.02
C TRP A 9 12.12 8.49 -6.25
N THR A 10 11.82 7.50 -7.08
CA THR A 10 12.53 7.26 -8.34
C THR A 10 12.25 8.40 -9.30
N VAL A 11 10.99 8.86 -9.42
CA VAL A 11 10.65 10.02 -10.26
C VAL A 11 11.27 11.30 -9.67
N ALA A 12 11.22 11.53 -8.36
CA ALA A 12 11.89 12.67 -7.73
C ALA A 12 13.40 12.64 -7.92
N ALA A 13 14.06 11.49 -7.74
CA ALA A 13 15.48 11.33 -7.95
C ALA A 13 15.85 11.56 -9.41
N VAL A 14 15.10 10.98 -10.36
CA VAL A 14 15.31 11.20 -11.81
C VAL A 14 15.08 12.66 -12.17
N THR A 15 14.06 13.32 -11.61
CA THR A 15 13.73 14.72 -11.88
C THR A 15 14.78 15.65 -11.25
N VAL A 16 15.27 15.35 -10.05
CA VAL A 16 16.36 16.10 -9.39
C VAL A 16 17.68 15.90 -10.13
N LEU A 17 18.01 14.68 -10.55
CA LEU A 17 19.20 14.38 -11.36
C LEU A 17 19.12 15.08 -12.73
N ALA A 18 17.95 15.10 -13.37
CA ALA A 18 17.73 15.84 -14.59
C ALA A 18 17.84 17.36 -14.38
N ALA A 19 17.38 17.88 -13.25
CA ALA A 19 17.54 19.30 -12.85
C ALA A 19 19.00 19.63 -12.55
N ALA A 20 19.75 18.66 -12.02
CA ALA A 20 21.14 18.81 -11.65
C ALA A 20 22.12 18.52 -12.80
N ALA A 21 21.65 18.07 -13.97
CA ALA A 21 22.53 17.74 -15.08
C ALA A 21 23.34 18.97 -15.55
N PRO A 22 24.68 18.83 -15.76
CA PRO A 22 25.52 19.91 -16.24
C PRO A 22 25.14 20.34 -17.67
N ILE A 23 25.53 21.57 -18.04
CA ILE A 23 25.39 22.04 -19.42
C ILE A 23 26.44 21.32 -20.25
N THR A 24 26.01 20.44 -21.15
CA THR A 24 26.90 19.72 -22.06
C THR A 24 27.08 20.50 -23.37
N PRO A 25 28.23 20.34 -24.06
CA PRO A 25 28.44 20.92 -25.39
C PRO A 25 27.33 20.55 -26.39
N GLU A 26 26.83 19.32 -26.32
CA GLU A 26 25.73 18.80 -27.14
C GLU A 26 24.40 19.54 -26.93
N ARG A 27 24.14 20.04 -25.73
CA ARG A 27 22.93 20.85 -25.45
C ARG A 27 23.06 22.25 -26.05
N LEU A 28 24.26 22.82 -26.03
CA LEU A 28 24.53 24.12 -26.63
C LEU A 28 24.44 24.05 -28.17
N THR A 29 24.96 22.97 -28.78
CA THR A 29 24.87 22.77 -30.24
C THR A 29 23.44 22.50 -30.70
N ARG A 30 22.62 21.77 -29.94
CA ARG A 30 21.19 21.60 -30.24
C ARG A 30 20.41 22.92 -30.13
N PHE A 31 20.70 23.73 -29.11
CA PHE A 31 20.07 25.05 -28.96
C PHE A 31 20.42 25.98 -30.12
N ALA A 32 21.70 26.02 -30.50
CA ALA A 32 22.21 26.73 -31.66
C ALA A 32 21.50 26.32 -32.96
N ALA A 33 21.39 25.02 -33.22
CA ALA A 33 20.71 24.48 -34.40
C ALA A 33 19.21 24.83 -34.42
N LEU A 34 18.54 24.78 -33.26
CA LEU A 34 17.09 25.05 -33.16
C LEU A 34 16.74 26.54 -33.20
N THR A 35 17.70 27.43 -32.92
CA THR A 35 17.48 28.88 -32.90
C THR A 35 18.16 29.60 -34.08
N GLY A 36 18.89 28.86 -34.94
CA GLY A 36 19.65 29.41 -36.06
C GLY A 36 20.85 30.26 -35.61
N LEU A 37 21.35 30.05 -34.39
CA LEU A 37 22.39 30.87 -33.78
C LEU A 37 23.75 30.18 -33.87
N SER A 38 24.81 30.88 -34.25
CA SER A 38 26.19 30.40 -34.11
C SER A 38 26.69 30.68 -32.69
N VAL A 39 27.23 29.65 -32.02
CA VAL A 39 27.83 29.83 -30.69
C VAL A 39 29.24 30.39 -30.86
N THR A 40 29.45 31.65 -30.47
CA THR A 40 30.73 32.34 -30.52
C THR A 40 31.22 32.62 -29.09
N THR A 41 32.51 32.95 -28.93
CA THR A 41 33.08 33.28 -27.62
C THR A 41 32.44 34.52 -26.99
N SER A 42 31.91 35.44 -27.81
CA SER A 42 31.26 36.68 -27.38
C SER A 42 29.84 36.47 -26.81
N ASN A 43 29.12 35.44 -27.27
CA ASN A 43 27.74 35.13 -26.86
C ASN A 43 27.60 33.87 -25.97
N ALA A 44 28.60 32.98 -25.94
CA ALA A 44 28.57 31.74 -25.18
C ALA A 44 28.26 31.95 -23.69
N ARG A 45 28.83 33.01 -23.08
CA ARG A 45 28.61 33.32 -21.67
C ARG A 45 27.14 33.61 -21.35
N GLN A 46 26.46 34.39 -22.20
CA GLN A 46 25.03 34.70 -22.02
C GLN A 46 24.15 33.45 -22.16
N ILE A 47 24.47 32.57 -23.12
CA ILE A 47 23.75 31.31 -23.33
C ILE A 47 23.96 30.37 -22.12
N ILE A 48 25.19 30.26 -21.62
CA ILE A 48 25.52 29.46 -20.43
C ILE A 48 24.80 29.99 -19.19
N ASP A 49 24.83 31.31 -18.96
CA ASP A 49 24.16 31.95 -17.82
C ASP A 49 22.64 31.75 -17.87
N HIS A 50 22.05 31.79 -19.07
CA HIS A 50 20.63 31.47 -19.27
C HIS A 50 20.27 30.04 -18.84
N PHE A 51 21.05 29.04 -19.28
CA PHE A 51 20.83 27.64 -18.90
C PHE A 51 21.15 27.38 -17.43
N ALA A 52 22.15 28.04 -16.85
CA ALA A 52 22.46 27.98 -15.43
C ALA A 52 21.31 28.57 -14.58
N GLY A 53 20.70 29.67 -15.03
CA GLY A 53 19.50 30.24 -14.45
C GLY A 53 18.31 29.28 -14.48
N LEU A 54 18.04 28.64 -15.63
CA LEU A 54 16.99 27.61 -15.75
C LEU A 54 17.24 26.43 -14.81
N ARG A 55 18.48 25.99 -14.69
CA ARG A 55 18.90 24.90 -13.79
C ARG A 55 18.59 25.25 -12.34
N ARG A 56 18.99 26.46 -11.90
CA ARG A 56 18.74 26.94 -10.53
C ARG A 56 17.25 26.99 -10.20
N TRP A 57 16.43 27.50 -11.12
CA TRP A 57 14.98 27.57 -10.91
C TRP A 57 14.31 26.19 -10.98
N ARG A 58 14.79 25.25 -11.80
CA ARG A 58 14.35 23.84 -11.79
C ARG A 58 14.58 23.18 -10.45
N LEU A 59 15.76 23.39 -9.85
CA LEU A 59 16.04 22.85 -8.52
C LEU A 59 15.12 23.45 -7.44
N ILE A 60 14.88 24.76 -7.48
CA ILE A 60 13.97 25.44 -6.52
C ILE A 60 12.52 24.92 -6.68
N ALA A 61 12.01 24.85 -7.91
CA ALA A 61 10.64 24.42 -8.17
C ALA A 61 10.42 22.93 -7.84
N VAL A 62 11.38 22.06 -8.17
CA VAL A 62 11.32 20.64 -7.81
C VAL A 62 11.44 20.44 -6.30
N ALA A 63 12.27 21.22 -5.60
CA ALA A 63 12.38 21.16 -4.14
C ALA A 63 11.07 21.56 -3.43
N LEU A 64 10.33 22.53 -3.98
CA LEU A 64 9.02 22.93 -3.46
C LEU A 64 7.90 21.95 -3.84
N ALA A 65 7.99 21.33 -5.01
CA ALA A 65 7.01 20.36 -5.50
C ALA A 65 7.17 18.96 -4.86
N ALA A 66 8.38 18.60 -4.41
CA ALA A 66 8.67 17.30 -3.81
C ALA A 66 7.84 17.02 -2.53
N PRO A 67 7.70 17.95 -1.57
CA PRO A 67 6.79 17.78 -0.45
C PRO A 67 5.36 17.51 -0.90
N LEU A 68 4.83 18.28 -1.86
CA LEU A 68 3.49 18.09 -2.42
C LEU A 68 3.33 16.70 -3.04
N ALA A 69 4.25 16.27 -3.90
CA ALA A 69 4.25 14.94 -4.51
C ALA A 69 4.34 13.81 -3.46
N CYS A 70 5.08 14.03 -2.39
CA CYS A 70 5.19 13.09 -1.26
C CYS A 70 3.92 13.05 -0.41
N PHE A 71 3.25 14.19 -0.20
CA PHE A 71 2.00 14.29 0.57
C PHE A 71 0.79 13.74 -0.20
N THR A 72 0.70 14.01 -1.49
CA THR A 72 -0.42 13.55 -2.34
C THR A 72 -0.19 12.19 -2.95
N ASN A 73 1.05 11.69 -2.87
CA ASN A 73 1.48 10.48 -3.53
C ASN A 73 1.24 10.48 -5.05
N ASP A 74 1.47 11.64 -5.66
CA ASP A 74 1.28 11.83 -7.09
C ASP A 74 2.54 12.45 -7.72
N PRO A 75 3.30 11.69 -8.54
CA PRO A 75 4.51 12.19 -9.20
C PRO A 75 4.19 13.30 -10.20
N PHE A 76 2.92 13.50 -10.56
CA PHE A 76 2.47 14.61 -11.40
C PHE A 76 2.92 15.97 -10.87
N TYR A 77 2.91 16.19 -9.55
CA TYR A 77 3.35 17.47 -8.98
C TYR A 77 4.82 17.78 -9.25
N LEU A 78 5.69 16.76 -9.42
CA LEU A 78 7.09 16.94 -9.79
C LEU A 78 7.22 17.40 -11.26
N VAL A 79 6.41 16.84 -12.15
CA VAL A 79 6.34 17.24 -13.57
C VAL A 79 5.77 18.67 -13.68
N LEU A 80 4.75 18.97 -12.88
CA LEU A 80 4.15 20.30 -12.82
C LEU A 80 5.14 21.35 -12.30
N GLY A 81 5.86 21.05 -11.22
CA GLY A 81 6.95 21.88 -10.70
C GLY A 81 8.06 22.10 -11.73
N TRP A 82 8.43 21.07 -12.49
CA TRP A 82 9.43 21.18 -13.56
C TRP A 82 8.99 22.14 -14.68
N CYS A 83 7.75 22.00 -15.15
CA CYS A 83 7.21 22.84 -16.21
C CYS A 83 6.98 24.29 -15.73
N ALA A 84 6.64 24.49 -14.45
CA ALA A 84 6.35 25.80 -13.90
C ALA A 84 7.56 26.75 -13.85
N VAL A 85 8.79 26.22 -13.99
CA VAL A 85 10.04 27.00 -14.00
C VAL A 85 10.06 28.05 -15.09
N SER A 86 9.59 27.68 -16.29
CA SER A 86 9.52 28.60 -17.44
C SER A 86 8.57 29.76 -17.17
N VAL A 87 7.60 29.57 -16.26
CA VAL A 87 6.62 30.58 -15.85
C VAL A 87 7.17 31.45 -14.73
N PHE A 88 7.61 30.85 -13.62
CA PHE A 88 7.96 31.61 -12.41
C PHE A 88 9.27 32.39 -12.49
N ARG A 89 10.27 31.89 -13.25
CA ARG A 89 11.55 32.60 -13.45
C ARG A 89 11.31 34.02 -13.98
N ASP A 90 10.33 34.15 -14.87
CA ASP A 90 10.15 35.38 -15.63
C ASP A 90 9.10 36.31 -14.97
N VAL A 91 8.43 35.93 -13.86
CA VAL A 91 7.38 36.71 -13.15
C VAL A 91 7.93 37.74 -12.13
N ARG A 92 9.23 37.88 -11.85
CA ARG A 92 9.71 38.64 -10.66
C ARG A 92 10.22 40.11 -10.81
N LEU A 93 10.00 40.84 -11.91
CA LEU A 93 10.49 42.25 -12.06
C LEU A 93 9.46 43.28 -12.65
N PRO A 94 9.53 44.60 -12.35
CA PRO A 94 8.52 45.61 -12.74
C PRO A 94 8.56 46.03 -14.23
N ILE A 95 7.53 46.77 -14.69
CA ILE A 95 6.83 46.71 -16.01
C ILE A 95 7.08 47.92 -16.95
N ARG A 96 7.08 47.74 -18.30
CA ARG A 96 6.53 48.65 -19.39
C ARG A 96 6.69 48.08 -20.83
N VAL A 97 5.72 48.30 -21.74
CA VAL A 97 5.18 47.44 -22.86
C VAL A 97 5.85 47.53 -24.27
N PHE A 98 5.91 46.41 -25.05
CA PHE A 98 5.97 46.36 -26.53
C PHE A 98 5.32 45.07 -27.16
N GLN A 99 5.09 45.04 -28.49
CA GLN A 99 4.29 44.07 -29.29
C GLN A 99 5.01 42.75 -29.71
N ALA A 100 4.25 41.64 -29.77
CA ALA A 100 4.74 40.28 -30.05
C ALA A 100 4.76 39.88 -31.56
N HIS A 101 5.83 39.17 -31.97
CA HIS A 101 6.07 38.66 -33.34
C HIS A 101 5.26 37.39 -33.71
N ASP A 102 5.21 37.04 -35.02
CA ASP A 102 4.30 36.05 -35.63
C ASP A 102 4.38 34.60 -35.12
N GLU A 103 5.57 34.03 -34.88
CA GLU A 103 5.66 32.64 -34.39
C GLU A 103 5.15 32.47 -32.96
N ALA A 104 5.33 33.48 -32.11
CA ALA A 104 4.79 33.49 -30.75
C ALA A 104 3.25 33.56 -30.73
N LYS A 105 2.62 34.05 -31.82
CA LYS A 105 1.15 34.10 -31.94
C LYS A 105 0.52 32.71 -31.99
N VAL A 106 1.19 31.73 -32.60
CA VAL A 106 0.68 30.34 -32.66
C VAL A 106 0.64 29.72 -31.26
N TYR A 107 1.72 29.84 -30.50
CA TYR A 107 1.79 29.33 -29.13
C TYR A 107 0.89 30.12 -28.16
N HIS A 108 0.73 31.42 -28.40
CA HIS A 108 -0.22 32.24 -27.66
C HIS A 108 -1.68 31.81 -27.91
N ARG A 109 -2.05 31.51 -29.16
CA ARG A 109 -3.37 30.95 -29.49
C ARG A 109 -3.59 29.57 -28.85
N ALA A 110 -2.59 28.70 -28.88
CA ALA A 110 -2.65 27.39 -28.20
C ALA A 110 -2.82 27.55 -26.67
N TRP A 111 -2.15 28.53 -26.07
CA TRP A 111 -2.34 28.88 -24.66
C TRP A 111 -3.74 29.39 -24.34
N LEU A 112 -4.29 30.29 -25.16
CA LEU A 112 -5.65 30.81 -24.97
C LEU A 112 -6.69 29.69 -25.08
N LEU A 113 -6.55 28.80 -26.06
CA LEU A 113 -7.42 27.64 -26.24
C LEU A 113 -7.31 26.66 -25.06
N GLY A 114 -6.10 26.32 -24.65
CA GLY A 114 -5.85 25.43 -23.51
C GLY A 114 -6.38 26.01 -22.19
N SER A 115 -6.24 27.32 -21.99
CA SER A 115 -6.74 28.02 -20.80
C SER A 115 -8.27 28.10 -20.78
N ALA A 116 -8.89 28.44 -21.91
CA ALA A 116 -10.35 28.47 -22.02
C ALA A 116 -10.94 27.08 -21.75
N GLY A 117 -10.39 26.03 -22.37
CA GLY A 117 -10.82 24.65 -22.15
C GLY A 117 -10.67 24.22 -20.69
N ALA A 118 -9.57 24.58 -20.04
CA ALA A 118 -9.31 24.24 -18.65
C ALA A 118 -10.20 24.98 -17.65
N ILE A 119 -10.50 26.26 -17.89
CA ILE A 119 -11.44 27.06 -17.08
C ILE A 119 -12.85 26.46 -17.19
N VAL A 120 -13.30 26.15 -18.41
CA VAL A 120 -14.60 25.52 -18.65
C VAL A 120 -14.69 24.15 -17.96
N ALA A 121 -13.67 23.30 -18.11
CA ALA A 121 -13.62 22.00 -17.47
C ALA A 121 -13.60 22.09 -15.93
N SER A 122 -12.80 22.98 -15.37
CA SER A 122 -12.72 23.19 -13.91
C SER A 122 -14.04 23.73 -13.34
N GLY A 123 -14.65 24.69 -14.03
CA GLY A 123 -15.96 25.24 -13.67
C GLY A 123 -17.08 24.20 -13.72
N TYR A 124 -17.10 23.39 -14.78
CA TYR A 124 -18.03 22.27 -14.91
C TYR A 124 -17.86 21.24 -13.78
N LEU A 125 -16.62 20.85 -13.48
CA LEU A 125 -16.34 19.89 -12.41
C LEU A 125 -16.72 20.42 -11.01
N LEU A 126 -16.50 21.70 -10.73
CA LEU A 126 -16.91 22.32 -9.47
C LEU A 126 -18.43 22.45 -9.35
N ALA A 127 -19.11 22.88 -10.43
CA ALA A 127 -20.56 23.07 -10.44
C ALA A 127 -21.35 21.76 -10.37
N ASN A 128 -20.95 20.73 -11.14
CA ASN A 128 -21.72 19.49 -11.23
C ASN A 128 -21.29 18.40 -10.23
N GLN A 129 -20.06 18.43 -9.73
CA GLN A 129 -19.54 17.33 -8.89
C GLN A 129 -19.14 17.78 -7.48
N GLY A 130 -19.26 19.07 -7.16
CA GLY A 130 -19.00 19.63 -5.83
C GLY A 130 -17.52 19.95 -5.54
N ALA A 131 -17.33 20.84 -4.56
CA ALA A 131 -16.02 21.36 -4.14
C ALA A 131 -15.33 20.39 -3.17
N THR A 132 -14.32 19.67 -3.66
CA THR A 132 -13.39 18.90 -2.82
C THR A 132 -12.06 19.65 -2.67
N PRO A 133 -11.30 19.44 -1.57
CA PRO A 133 -10.00 20.09 -1.37
C PRO A 133 -9.02 19.91 -2.55
N THR A 134 -9.04 18.74 -3.18
CA THR A 134 -8.21 18.44 -4.35
C THR A 134 -8.67 19.16 -5.61
N ARG A 135 -9.98 19.29 -5.85
CA ARG A 135 -10.51 20.05 -7.00
C ARG A 135 -10.31 21.56 -6.83
N LEU A 136 -10.43 22.05 -5.60
CA LEU A 136 -10.08 23.43 -5.27
C LEU A 136 -8.59 23.69 -5.54
N ALA A 137 -7.70 22.78 -5.16
CA ALA A 137 -6.27 22.90 -5.45
C ALA A 137 -5.97 22.95 -6.97
N HIS A 138 -6.58 22.07 -7.78
CA HIS A 138 -6.42 22.09 -9.24
C HIS A 138 -6.99 23.35 -9.88
N THR A 139 -8.14 23.82 -9.40
CA THR A 139 -8.75 25.07 -9.88
C THR A 139 -7.85 26.27 -9.54
N VAL A 140 -7.29 26.31 -8.34
CA VAL A 140 -6.32 27.34 -7.94
C VAL A 140 -5.08 27.31 -8.84
N ILE A 141 -4.56 26.13 -9.18
CA ILE A 141 -3.42 26.01 -10.10
C ILE A 141 -3.77 26.57 -11.49
N VAL A 142 -4.95 26.25 -12.04
CA VAL A 142 -5.42 26.80 -13.32
C VAL A 142 -5.52 28.32 -13.27
N VAL A 143 -6.12 28.88 -12.21
CA VAL A 143 -6.26 30.35 -12.03
C VAL A 143 -4.90 31.03 -11.89
N VAL A 144 -4.00 30.48 -11.08
CA VAL A 144 -2.65 31.03 -10.87
C VAL A 144 -1.88 31.03 -12.18
N MET A 145 -1.95 29.96 -12.97
CA MET A 145 -1.25 29.88 -14.26
C MET A 145 -1.88 30.77 -15.33
N ALA A 146 -3.21 30.88 -15.35
CA ALA A 146 -3.94 31.79 -16.22
C ALA A 146 -3.49 33.25 -16.03
N GLY A 147 -3.14 33.65 -14.80
CA GLY A 147 -2.57 34.96 -14.51
C GLY A 147 -1.05 35.06 -14.72
N ALA A 148 -0.29 34.03 -14.32
CA ALA A 148 1.17 34.06 -14.32
C ALA A 148 1.79 34.00 -15.73
N VAL A 149 1.22 33.24 -16.66
CA VAL A 149 1.76 33.10 -18.02
C VAL A 149 1.65 34.40 -18.82
N PRO A 150 0.51 35.12 -18.85
CA PRO A 150 0.44 36.46 -19.45
C PRO A 150 1.41 37.45 -18.81
N LEU A 151 1.58 37.41 -17.48
CA LEU A 151 2.53 38.30 -16.77
C LEU A 151 3.99 37.99 -17.14
N ALA A 152 4.36 36.72 -17.25
CA ALA A 152 5.68 36.27 -17.69
C ALA A 152 5.95 36.63 -19.16
N ALA A 153 4.98 36.39 -20.05
CA ALA A 153 5.10 36.68 -21.47
C ALA A 153 5.24 38.19 -21.71
N ARG A 154 4.47 38.99 -20.97
CA ARG A 154 4.61 40.45 -20.99
C ARG A 154 6.03 40.89 -20.64
N LYS A 155 6.70 40.26 -19.66
CA LYS A 155 8.07 40.63 -19.27
C LYS A 155 9.14 40.25 -20.28
N LEU A 156 8.94 39.13 -20.99
CA LEU A 156 9.82 38.74 -22.09
C LEU A 156 9.73 39.72 -23.27
N ASN A 157 8.55 40.30 -23.50
CA ASN A 157 8.29 41.24 -24.59
C ASN A 157 8.73 42.69 -24.29
N THR A 158 9.26 42.96 -23.10
CA THR A 158 9.59 44.32 -22.63
C THR A 158 11.08 44.54 -22.40
N ARG A 159 11.92 43.57 -22.78
CA ARG A 159 13.37 43.78 -22.79
C ARG A 159 13.72 44.67 -23.99
N PRO A 160 14.55 45.72 -23.80
CA PRO A 160 14.97 46.56 -24.91
C PRO A 160 15.57 45.68 -26.00
N THR A 161 15.07 45.81 -27.22
CA THR A 161 15.66 45.14 -28.39
C THR A 161 17.08 45.68 -28.54
N PRO A 162 18.10 44.82 -28.41
CA PRO A 162 19.48 45.27 -28.56
C PRO A 162 19.69 45.74 -30.01
N GLU A 163 20.36 46.88 -30.18
CA GLU A 163 20.65 47.44 -31.49
C GLU A 163 21.43 46.41 -32.34
N ALA A 164 20.90 46.14 -33.53
CA ALA A 164 21.29 45.00 -34.34
C ALA A 164 22.64 45.22 -35.03
N SER A 165 23.71 44.72 -34.41
CA SER A 165 24.92 44.28 -35.12
C SER A 165 25.84 43.36 -34.29
N ASP A 166 25.64 43.26 -32.97
CA ASP A 166 26.48 42.42 -32.11
C ASP A 166 25.94 40.99 -31.91
N ASP A 167 26.83 39.99 -31.91
CA ASP A 167 26.55 38.57 -31.60
C ASP A 167 25.74 38.37 -30.30
N ARG A 168 25.91 39.28 -29.33
CA ARG A 168 25.16 39.30 -28.06
C ARG A 168 23.69 39.69 -28.26
N ALA A 169 23.43 40.67 -29.12
CA ALA A 169 22.09 41.12 -29.45
C ALA A 169 21.25 39.99 -30.05
N GLN A 170 21.87 39.21 -30.94
CA GLN A 170 21.25 38.05 -31.57
C GLN A 170 20.98 36.91 -30.57
N ALA A 171 21.92 36.66 -29.66
CA ALA A 171 21.75 35.65 -28.61
C ALA A 171 20.62 35.98 -27.64
N GLU A 172 20.50 37.25 -27.22
CA GLU A 172 19.41 37.71 -26.36
C GLU A 172 18.04 37.57 -27.04
N LEU A 173 17.94 37.91 -28.32
CA LEU A 173 16.73 37.76 -29.12
C LEU A 173 16.32 36.28 -29.25
N ALA A 174 17.28 35.39 -29.55
CA ALA A 174 17.05 33.96 -29.65
C ALA A 174 16.61 33.35 -28.30
N ILE A 175 17.25 33.76 -27.21
CA ILE A 175 16.91 33.36 -25.84
C ILE A 175 15.49 33.84 -25.47
N ALA A 176 15.12 35.06 -25.83
CA ALA A 176 13.79 35.61 -25.57
C ALA A 176 12.70 34.83 -26.34
N ARG A 177 12.92 34.57 -27.63
CA ARG A 177 12.00 33.77 -28.48
C ARG A 177 11.83 32.35 -27.94
N TRP A 178 12.94 31.69 -27.62
CA TRP A 178 12.94 30.35 -27.05
C TRP A 178 12.22 30.29 -25.69
N SER A 179 12.46 31.29 -24.83
CA SER A 179 11.81 31.41 -23.52
C SER A 179 10.30 31.61 -23.67
N ALA A 180 9.86 32.48 -24.59
CA ALA A 180 8.45 32.73 -24.85
C ALA A 180 7.72 31.49 -25.36
N ARG A 181 8.32 30.75 -26.30
CA ARG A 181 7.79 29.46 -26.79
C ARG A 181 7.66 28.45 -25.66
N THR A 182 8.73 28.29 -24.87
CA THR A 182 8.76 27.32 -23.77
C THR A 182 7.77 27.68 -22.66
N LEU A 183 7.60 28.98 -22.39
CA LEU A 183 6.64 29.53 -21.44
C LEU A 183 5.20 29.16 -21.83
N TYR A 184 4.78 29.44 -23.06
CA TYR A 184 3.42 29.13 -23.52
C TYR A 184 3.16 27.63 -23.56
N LEU A 185 4.10 26.81 -24.05
CA LEU A 185 3.96 25.36 -24.06
C LEU A 185 3.86 24.77 -22.65
N ALA A 186 4.72 25.23 -21.74
CA ALA A 186 4.70 24.76 -20.35
C ALA A 186 3.42 25.21 -19.61
N GLY A 187 2.99 26.46 -19.82
CA GLY A 187 1.71 26.95 -19.30
C GLY A 187 0.54 26.11 -19.77
N THR A 188 0.43 25.88 -21.08
CA THR A 188 -0.63 25.08 -21.69
C THR A 188 -0.65 23.65 -21.15
N ALA A 189 0.52 23.02 -21.04
CA ALA A 189 0.63 21.67 -20.48
C ALA A 189 0.13 21.64 -19.02
N ILE A 190 0.53 22.60 -18.19
CA ILE A 190 0.14 22.63 -16.77
C ILE A 190 -1.37 22.85 -16.62
N VAL A 191 -1.94 23.77 -17.39
CA VAL A 191 -3.35 24.12 -17.31
C VAL A 191 -4.24 23.00 -17.85
N LEU A 192 -3.88 22.39 -18.98
CA LEU A 192 -4.59 21.22 -19.51
C LEU A 192 -4.46 20.02 -18.58
N SER A 193 -3.26 19.72 -18.08
CA SER A 193 -3.08 18.60 -17.16
C SER A 193 -3.81 18.84 -15.84
N SER A 194 -3.85 20.07 -15.31
CA SER A 194 -4.59 20.37 -14.06
C SER A 194 -6.11 20.31 -14.24
N ALA A 195 -6.62 20.54 -15.45
CA ALA A 195 -8.05 20.47 -15.75
C ALA A 195 -8.53 19.08 -16.21
N LEU A 196 -7.66 18.31 -16.87
CA LEU A 196 -7.96 16.98 -17.41
C LEU A 196 -7.58 15.85 -16.47
N LEU A 197 -6.60 16.05 -15.58
CA LEU A 197 -6.34 15.12 -14.48
C LEU A 197 -7.36 15.39 -13.39
N THR A 198 -8.49 14.71 -13.49
CA THR A 198 -9.23 14.36 -12.28
C THR A 198 -8.25 13.53 -11.42
N PRO A 199 -7.91 13.95 -10.17
CA PRO A 199 -7.25 13.04 -9.26
C PRO A 199 -8.13 11.80 -9.21
N GLY A 200 -7.58 10.67 -9.63
CA GLY A 200 -8.34 9.48 -9.95
C GLY A 200 -9.39 9.24 -8.86
N GLN A 201 -10.66 9.37 -9.22
CA GLN A 201 -11.66 8.66 -8.43
C GLN A 201 -11.19 7.20 -8.43
N PRO A 202 -11.16 6.51 -7.28
CA PRO A 202 -11.00 5.07 -7.31
C PRO A 202 -12.01 4.56 -8.35
N PRO A 203 -11.59 3.77 -9.34
CA PRO A 203 -12.46 3.43 -10.46
C PRO A 203 -13.78 2.92 -9.90
N ARG A 204 -14.90 3.55 -10.29
CA ARG A 204 -16.21 2.92 -10.13
C ARG A 204 -16.10 1.62 -10.93
N ARG A 205 -16.17 0.49 -10.22
CA ARG A 205 -16.21 -0.84 -10.83
C ARG A 205 -17.42 -0.91 -11.75
N GLU A 206 -17.19 -0.75 -13.05
CA GLU A 206 -17.96 -1.50 -14.02
C GLU A 206 -17.44 -2.93 -13.95
N LEU A 207 -18.36 -3.88 -13.72
CA LEU A 207 -18.06 -5.31 -13.80
C LEU A 207 -17.50 -5.57 -15.21
N PRO A 208 -16.28 -6.11 -15.37
CA PRO A 208 -15.87 -6.56 -16.68
C PRO A 208 -16.78 -7.71 -17.09
N GLU A 209 -17.39 -7.57 -18.26
CA GLU A 209 -17.99 -8.66 -18.98
C GLU A 209 -16.89 -9.68 -19.31
N TYR A 210 -17.17 -10.94 -18.97
CA TYR A 210 -16.21 -12.04 -19.07
C TYR A 210 -15.69 -12.21 -20.50
N SER A 211 -14.38 -12.38 -20.64
CA SER A 211 -13.83 -13.31 -21.63
C SER A 211 -12.83 -14.23 -20.92
N MET A 212 -13.07 -15.54 -21.04
CA MET A 212 -12.18 -16.57 -20.50
C MET A 212 -10.79 -16.47 -21.15
N PRO A 213 -9.70 -16.45 -20.37
CA PRO A 213 -8.41 -16.91 -20.86
C PRO A 213 -8.50 -18.41 -21.15
N ARG A 214 -8.13 -18.81 -22.38
CA ARG A 214 -8.29 -20.17 -22.90
C ARG A 214 -7.37 -21.25 -22.29
N SER A 215 -6.59 -20.95 -21.26
CA SER A 215 -5.94 -21.97 -20.42
C SER A 215 -5.22 -21.34 -19.24
N PHE A 216 -5.24 -22.04 -18.10
CA PHE A 216 -4.28 -21.85 -17.00
C PHE A 216 -3.62 -23.19 -16.72
N SER A 217 -2.30 -23.17 -16.51
CA SER A 217 -1.49 -24.35 -16.22
C SER A 217 -1.84 -24.94 -14.85
N ALA A 218 -1.87 -26.27 -14.78
CA ALA A 218 -2.16 -27.08 -13.59
C ALA A 218 -1.07 -27.06 -12.50
N GLN A 219 -0.40 -25.94 -12.25
CA GLN A 219 0.65 -25.86 -11.22
C GLN A 219 0.10 -25.20 -9.95
N MET A 220 -0.18 -26.05 -8.94
CA MET A 220 -0.58 -25.66 -7.59
C MET A 220 0.62 -25.08 -6.81
N ALA A 221 0.41 -24.05 -5.98
CA ALA A 221 1.45 -23.52 -5.10
C ALA A 221 1.64 -24.41 -3.84
N GLU A 222 2.81 -25.02 -3.66
CA GLU A 222 3.22 -25.78 -2.47
C GLU A 222 4.20 -24.96 -1.62
N PHE A 223 3.89 -24.79 -0.33
CA PHE A 223 4.67 -23.97 0.60
C PHE A 223 5.43 -24.84 1.62
N THR A 224 6.75 -24.88 1.54
CA THR A 224 7.62 -25.83 2.28
C THR A 224 8.61 -25.11 3.18
N LYS A 225 8.79 -25.60 4.41
CA LYS A 225 9.80 -25.10 5.36
C LYS A 225 11.11 -25.85 5.15
N VAL A 226 12.24 -25.14 5.04
CA VAL A 226 13.57 -25.76 4.88
C VAL A 226 14.24 -25.85 6.25
N ASN A 227 14.61 -27.07 6.68
CA ASN A 227 15.15 -27.34 8.01
C ASN A 227 16.70 -27.33 8.08
N THR A 228 17.41 -27.38 6.95
CA THR A 228 18.89 -27.44 6.88
C THR A 228 19.39 -26.81 5.58
N TYR A 229 20.37 -25.88 5.65
CA TYR A 229 20.88 -25.12 4.50
C TYR A 229 22.28 -25.58 4.06
N LYS A 230 22.50 -25.70 2.73
CA LYS A 230 23.84 -25.79 2.08
C LYS A 230 24.24 -24.50 1.32
N ARG A 231 23.29 -23.63 0.94
CA ARG A 231 23.52 -22.30 0.32
C ARG A 231 22.34 -21.34 0.53
N PRO A 232 22.55 -20.02 0.65
CA PRO A 232 21.50 -19.01 0.84
C PRO A 232 20.58 -18.87 -0.39
N THR A 233 19.30 -18.61 -0.15
CA THR A 233 18.24 -18.49 -1.18
C THR A 233 17.86 -17.04 -1.52
N CYS A 234 18.42 -16.04 -0.82
CA CYS A 234 18.26 -14.61 -1.12
C CYS A 234 19.64 -13.93 -1.19
N ALA A 235 19.71 -12.70 -1.71
CA ALA A 235 20.93 -11.91 -1.74
C ALA A 235 21.51 -11.73 -0.31
N TRP A 236 22.84 -11.72 -0.17
CA TRP A 236 23.58 -11.69 1.11
C TRP A 236 23.06 -10.65 2.11
N THR A 237 22.60 -9.47 1.65
CA THR A 237 22.06 -8.41 2.52
C THR A 237 20.76 -8.77 3.24
N ASP A 238 20.03 -9.78 2.74
CA ASP A 238 18.79 -10.30 3.32
C ASP A 238 19.02 -11.63 4.10
N GLU A 239 20.27 -12.10 4.24
CA GLU A 239 20.60 -13.38 4.91
C GLU A 239 20.35 -13.38 6.42
N MET A 240 20.25 -12.20 7.04
CA MET A 240 19.98 -12.09 8.48
C MET A 240 18.47 -12.15 8.81
N ASP A 241 17.60 -12.14 7.79
CA ASP A 241 16.20 -11.76 7.94
C ASP A 241 15.22 -12.91 7.61
N ASN A 242 14.61 -13.46 8.66
CA ASN A 242 13.56 -14.49 8.60
C ASN A 242 12.24 -13.85 8.11
N PRO A 243 11.77 -14.10 6.86
CA PRO A 243 11.26 -15.40 6.42
C PRO A 243 11.91 -15.91 5.12
N CYS A 244 12.77 -15.09 4.49
CA CYS A 244 13.57 -15.43 3.31
C CYS A 244 14.44 -16.67 3.53
N ARG A 245 14.78 -16.93 4.80
CA ARG A 245 15.67 -17.99 5.28
C ARG A 245 14.98 -19.31 5.61
N SER A 246 13.68 -19.47 5.44
CA SER A 246 13.03 -20.72 5.88
C SER A 246 11.85 -21.19 5.05
N TRP A 247 11.38 -20.43 4.06
CA TRP A 247 10.16 -20.77 3.31
C TRP A 247 10.37 -20.73 1.80
N LEU A 248 9.97 -21.84 1.16
CA LEU A 248 9.90 -21.99 -0.27
C LEU A 248 8.44 -22.02 -0.73
N VAL A 249 8.14 -21.39 -1.87
CA VAL A 249 6.89 -21.53 -2.63
C VAL A 249 7.25 -22.23 -3.93
N ASN A 250 6.71 -23.42 -4.18
CA ASN A 250 7.08 -24.24 -5.34
C ASN A 250 8.58 -24.47 -5.47
N GLY A 251 9.29 -24.61 -4.33
CA GLY A 251 10.74 -24.75 -4.33
C GLY A 251 11.54 -23.45 -4.49
N GLN A 252 10.89 -22.28 -4.61
CA GLN A 252 11.54 -20.97 -4.75
C GLN A 252 11.46 -20.09 -3.49
N PRO A 253 12.47 -19.26 -3.19
CA PRO A 253 12.47 -18.36 -2.03
C PRO A 253 11.27 -17.42 -2.00
N PHE A 254 10.76 -17.08 -0.80
CA PHE A 254 9.59 -16.22 -0.61
C PHE A 254 9.93 -14.81 -0.05
N PRO A 255 10.51 -13.89 -0.86
CA PRO A 255 11.00 -12.59 -0.39
C PRO A 255 9.89 -11.55 -0.16
N GLN A 256 8.63 -11.92 -0.41
CA GLN A 256 7.48 -11.02 -0.36
C GLN A 256 7.01 -10.75 1.07
N ALA A 257 7.26 -11.67 2.01
CA ALA A 257 6.90 -11.48 3.40
C ALA A 257 7.91 -10.61 4.16
N ALA A 258 7.37 -9.68 4.94
CA ALA A 258 8.12 -8.83 5.84
C ALA A 258 8.84 -9.68 6.90
N PRO A 259 10.14 -9.48 7.11
CA PRO A 259 10.86 -10.23 8.12
C PRO A 259 10.57 -9.79 9.54
N TYR A 260 10.35 -8.50 9.74
CA TYR A 260 10.15 -7.95 11.06
C TYR A 260 9.12 -6.82 11.10
N VAL A 261 8.72 -6.55 12.34
CA VAL A 261 7.93 -5.41 12.77
C VAL A 261 8.70 -4.72 13.89
N VAL A 262 8.95 -3.42 13.77
CA VAL A 262 9.69 -2.64 14.77
C VAL A 262 8.73 -1.68 15.49
N ARG A 263 8.51 -1.92 16.79
CA ARG A 263 7.78 -0.97 17.65
C ARG A 263 8.79 0.01 18.25
N LYS A 264 8.44 1.31 18.31
CA LYS A 264 9.34 2.36 18.83
C LYS A 264 9.85 1.99 20.23
N GLY A 265 11.17 1.88 20.40
CA GLY A 265 11.81 1.52 21.66
C GLY A 265 11.81 0.03 22.01
N ALA A 266 11.36 -0.85 21.12
CA ALA A 266 11.36 -2.30 21.31
C ALA A 266 12.28 -3.01 20.30
N ALA A 267 12.76 -4.20 20.66
CA ALA A 267 13.49 -5.06 19.75
C ALA A 267 12.62 -5.47 18.53
N PRO A 268 13.20 -5.69 17.35
CA PRO A 268 12.49 -6.21 16.19
C PRO A 268 11.80 -7.54 16.52
N GLN A 269 10.52 -7.66 16.16
CA GLN A 269 9.75 -8.89 16.31
C GLN A 269 9.52 -9.52 14.94
N PRO A 270 9.42 -10.86 14.82
CA PRO A 270 9.10 -11.52 13.56
C PRO A 270 7.81 -10.96 12.93
N GLY A 271 7.85 -10.76 11.61
CA GLY A 271 6.68 -10.42 10.83
C GLY A 271 5.58 -11.48 10.96
N PRO A 272 4.30 -11.09 11.05
CA PRO A 272 3.23 -12.08 11.07
C PRO A 272 3.23 -12.87 9.77
N PHE A 273 3.32 -14.19 9.93
CA PHE A 273 3.30 -15.17 8.87
C PHE A 273 2.63 -16.43 9.40
N VAL A 274 1.49 -16.79 8.81
CA VAL A 274 0.73 -17.97 9.21
C VAL A 274 0.36 -18.73 7.95
N ARG A 275 0.68 -20.03 7.94
CA ARG A 275 0.32 -20.93 6.86
C ARG A 275 -0.95 -21.68 7.22
N ARG A 276 -1.79 -21.90 6.23
CA ARG A 276 -2.94 -22.78 6.36
C ARG A 276 -2.46 -24.22 6.66
N PRO A 277 -3.12 -24.97 7.54
CA PRO A 277 -2.72 -26.34 7.88
C PRO A 277 -2.60 -27.27 6.66
N ASP A 278 -3.44 -27.10 5.64
CA ASP A 278 -3.40 -27.86 4.38
C ASP A 278 -2.25 -27.44 3.44
N LYS A 279 -1.45 -26.44 3.84
CA LYS A 279 -0.33 -25.86 3.08
C LYS A 279 -0.72 -25.21 1.75
N LYS A 280 -2.00 -24.96 1.49
CA LYS A 280 -2.47 -24.41 0.20
C LYS A 280 -2.69 -22.91 0.22
N ALA A 281 -2.60 -22.28 1.39
CA ALA A 281 -2.68 -20.84 1.53
C ALA A 281 -1.78 -20.34 2.65
N LEU A 282 -1.47 -19.05 2.62
CA LEU A 282 -0.78 -18.36 3.69
C LEU A 282 -1.31 -16.94 3.88
N VAL A 283 -1.08 -16.41 5.07
CA VAL A 283 -1.33 -15.03 5.44
C VAL A 283 -0.03 -14.44 5.94
N TYR A 284 0.37 -13.31 5.40
CA TYR A 284 1.64 -12.67 5.73
C TYR A 284 1.53 -11.16 5.68
N LEU A 285 2.41 -10.48 6.40
CA LEU A 285 2.63 -9.05 6.20
C LEU A 285 3.53 -8.84 4.98
N ASP A 286 3.08 -8.14 3.96
CA ASP A 286 3.89 -7.86 2.77
C ASP A 286 5.04 -6.89 3.07
N ARG A 287 6.25 -7.22 2.62
CA ARG A 287 7.48 -6.45 2.90
C ARG A 287 7.40 -5.03 2.35
N ARG A 288 6.80 -4.84 1.17
CA ARG A 288 6.80 -3.57 0.44
C ARG A 288 5.61 -2.69 0.79
N SER A 289 4.41 -3.25 0.76
CA SER A 289 3.16 -2.54 0.98
C SER A 289 2.72 -2.51 2.44
N ARG A 290 3.36 -3.31 3.31
CA ARG A 290 3.00 -3.48 4.73
C ARG A 290 1.52 -3.77 4.94
N ARG A 291 0.91 -4.51 4.00
CA ARG A 291 -0.47 -4.99 4.10
C ARG A 291 -0.47 -6.44 4.57
N MET A 292 -1.48 -6.83 5.33
CA MET A 292 -1.77 -8.26 5.51
C MET A 292 -2.29 -8.79 4.18
N MET A 293 -1.62 -9.79 3.64
CA MET A 293 -1.95 -10.44 2.38
C MET A 293 -2.35 -11.88 2.66
N TYR A 294 -3.42 -12.33 2.02
CA TYR A 294 -3.74 -13.73 1.87
C TYR A 294 -3.27 -14.17 0.48
N GLN A 295 -2.63 -15.32 0.38
CA GLN A 295 -2.21 -15.91 -0.89
C GLN A 295 -2.59 -17.39 -0.92
N ASP A 296 -3.21 -17.80 -2.01
CA ASP A 296 -3.46 -19.19 -2.38
C ASP A 296 -3.19 -19.43 -3.87
N ALA A 297 -3.69 -20.53 -4.42
CA ALA A 297 -3.52 -20.87 -5.83
C ALA A 297 -4.32 -19.97 -6.78
N GLN A 298 -5.37 -19.32 -6.28
CA GLN A 298 -6.26 -18.46 -7.06
C GLN A 298 -5.67 -17.04 -7.19
N GLY A 299 -4.87 -16.62 -6.23
CA GLY A 299 -4.13 -15.37 -6.32
C GLY A 299 -3.69 -14.80 -4.98
N ILE A 300 -3.37 -13.51 -5.01
CA ILE A 300 -2.94 -12.72 -3.85
C ILE A 300 -4.01 -11.66 -3.57
N HIS A 301 -4.49 -11.63 -2.33
CA HIS A 301 -5.59 -10.78 -1.90
C HIS A 301 -5.19 -9.95 -0.68
N PRO A 302 -5.28 -8.60 -0.74
CA PRO A 302 -5.05 -7.78 0.44
C PRO A 302 -6.20 -7.94 1.43
N LEU A 303 -5.87 -8.27 2.68
CA LEU A 303 -6.81 -8.33 3.80
C LEU A 303 -6.94 -6.97 4.51
N THR A 304 -5.90 -6.14 4.45
CA THR A 304 -5.86 -4.81 5.07
C THR A 304 -5.37 -3.75 4.09
N GLY A 305 -5.58 -2.48 4.47
CA GLY A 305 -4.75 -1.38 3.96
C GLY A 305 -3.31 -1.46 4.46
N SER A 306 -2.50 -0.46 4.10
CA SER A 306 -1.12 -0.34 4.60
C SER A 306 -1.13 -0.17 6.12
N LEU A 307 -0.30 -0.93 6.82
CA LEU A 307 -0.20 -0.91 8.27
C LEU A 307 1.14 -0.31 8.71
N ALA A 308 1.09 0.53 9.74
CA ALA A 308 2.29 0.87 10.49
C ALA A 308 2.74 -0.34 11.31
N ASP A 309 4.02 -0.40 11.66
CA ASP A 309 4.58 -1.51 12.45
C ASP A 309 3.92 -1.66 13.84
N THR A 310 3.48 -0.56 14.43
CA THR A 310 2.71 -0.60 15.69
C THR A 310 1.30 -1.13 15.51
N ALA A 311 0.79 -1.18 14.27
CA ALA A 311 -0.58 -1.49 13.90
C ALA A 311 -0.78 -2.88 13.28
N VAL A 312 0.27 -3.69 13.21
CA VAL A 312 0.21 -5.01 12.60
C VAL A 312 -0.60 -5.99 13.48
N PRO A 313 -1.70 -6.57 12.97
CA PRO A 313 -2.50 -7.55 13.70
C PRO A 313 -1.88 -8.95 13.64
N THR A 314 -2.30 -9.82 14.55
CA THR A 314 -1.97 -11.24 14.53
C THR A 314 -2.97 -11.99 13.63
N PRO A 315 -2.53 -12.65 12.55
CA PRO A 315 -3.40 -13.45 11.70
C PRO A 315 -3.60 -14.86 12.27
N THR A 316 -4.81 -15.41 12.12
CA THR A 316 -5.13 -16.81 12.45
C THR A 316 -6.13 -17.36 11.43
N PHE A 317 -5.94 -18.62 10.99
CA PHE A 317 -6.97 -19.32 10.22
C PHE A 317 -8.03 -19.89 11.14
N VAL A 318 -9.31 -19.64 10.84
CA VAL A 318 -10.46 -20.12 11.62
C VAL A 318 -11.51 -20.76 10.72
N GLY A 319 -12.43 -21.51 11.33
CA GLY A 319 -13.52 -22.20 10.65
C GLY A 319 -13.08 -23.14 9.55
N GLN A 320 -12.31 -24.15 9.95
CA GLN A 320 -11.71 -25.13 9.03
C GLN A 320 -10.86 -24.47 7.95
N ASN A 321 -10.26 -23.33 8.28
CA ASN A 321 -9.37 -22.54 7.44
C ASN A 321 -10.02 -21.83 6.25
N ARG A 322 -11.35 -21.70 6.25
CA ARG A 322 -12.08 -20.86 5.28
C ARG A 322 -11.98 -19.37 5.61
N TYR A 323 -11.76 -19.04 6.88
CA TYR A 323 -11.76 -17.67 7.34
C TYR A 323 -10.38 -17.28 7.86
N VAL A 324 -10.04 -16.01 7.70
CA VAL A 324 -8.85 -15.41 8.31
C VAL A 324 -9.31 -14.39 9.34
N ALA A 325 -8.88 -14.57 10.58
CA ALA A 325 -9.07 -13.59 11.65
C ALA A 325 -7.79 -12.76 11.81
N LEU A 326 -7.92 -11.44 11.83
CA LEU A 326 -6.86 -10.49 12.14
C LEU A 326 -7.18 -9.82 13.48
N ALA A 327 -6.37 -10.06 14.52
CA ALA A 327 -6.63 -9.57 15.86
C ALA A 327 -5.60 -8.56 16.37
N ARG A 328 -6.08 -7.46 16.97
CA ARG A 328 -5.27 -6.45 17.68
C ARG A 328 -6.07 -5.76 18.77
N ASP A 329 -6.87 -4.74 18.41
CA ASP A 329 -7.75 -3.97 19.28
C ASP A 329 -9.22 -4.32 19.01
N GLY A 330 -9.49 -5.61 18.85
CA GLY A 330 -10.63 -6.16 18.12
C GLY A 330 -10.17 -7.15 17.07
N ALA A 331 -11.10 -8.00 16.63
CA ALA A 331 -10.83 -8.99 15.60
C ALA A 331 -11.66 -8.70 14.34
N GLN A 332 -11.02 -8.73 13.18
CA GLN A 332 -11.69 -8.71 11.89
C GLN A 332 -11.60 -10.11 11.27
N ILE A 333 -12.74 -10.69 10.93
CA ILE A 333 -12.84 -12.02 10.31
C ILE A 333 -13.22 -11.82 8.85
N THR A 334 -12.40 -12.33 7.94
CA THR A 334 -12.62 -12.27 6.49
C THR A 334 -12.91 -13.67 5.96
N ASP A 335 -14.00 -13.84 5.22
CA ASP A 335 -14.27 -15.05 4.44
C ASP A 335 -13.39 -15.04 3.19
N THR A 336 -12.51 -16.03 3.01
CA THR A 336 -11.59 -16.07 1.87
C THR A 336 -12.26 -16.48 0.56
N ARG A 337 -13.56 -16.81 0.57
CA ARG A 337 -14.33 -17.13 -0.65
C ARG A 337 -15.12 -15.93 -1.16
N THR A 338 -15.78 -15.20 -0.26
CA THR A 338 -16.67 -14.07 -0.59
C THR A 338 -16.03 -12.72 -0.33
N TRP A 339 -14.91 -12.68 0.40
CA TRP A 339 -14.23 -11.47 0.85
C TRP A 339 -15.07 -10.55 1.75
N THR A 340 -16.18 -11.08 2.27
CA THR A 340 -16.99 -10.38 3.27
C THR A 340 -16.27 -10.36 4.60
N THR A 341 -16.40 -9.25 5.34
CA THR A 341 -15.74 -9.07 6.62
C THR A 341 -16.74 -8.88 7.74
N LEU A 342 -16.41 -9.41 8.92
CA LEU A 342 -17.14 -9.25 10.17
C LEU A 342 -16.17 -8.74 11.24
N SER A 343 -16.58 -7.73 12.00
CA SER A 343 -15.76 -7.16 13.07
C SER A 343 -16.32 -7.54 14.43
N ILE A 344 -15.44 -7.95 15.34
CA ILE A 344 -15.74 -8.25 16.74
C ILE A 344 -14.96 -7.26 17.62
N PRO A 345 -15.62 -6.20 18.12
CA PRO A 345 -14.97 -5.21 18.97
C PRO A 345 -14.37 -5.84 20.24
N GLY A 346 -13.15 -5.44 20.60
CA GLY A 346 -12.49 -5.88 21.84
C GLY A 346 -12.02 -7.34 21.87
N ALA A 347 -12.25 -8.13 20.82
CA ALA A 347 -11.68 -9.47 20.70
C ALA A 347 -10.16 -9.40 20.47
N GLN A 348 -9.41 -10.11 21.31
CA GLN A 348 -7.96 -10.26 21.22
C GLN A 348 -7.55 -11.48 20.41
N GLN A 349 -8.42 -12.50 20.32
CA GLN A 349 -8.20 -13.70 19.52
C GLN A 349 -9.53 -14.35 19.16
N VAL A 350 -9.61 -14.88 17.95
CA VAL A 350 -10.70 -15.75 17.49
C VAL A 350 -10.17 -17.17 17.46
N HIS A 351 -10.84 -18.07 18.17
CA HIS A 351 -10.40 -19.45 18.36
C HIS A 351 -11.12 -20.41 17.42
N ASP A 352 -12.43 -20.20 17.21
CA ASP A 352 -13.24 -21.08 16.38
C ASP A 352 -14.36 -20.30 15.68
N LEU A 353 -14.80 -20.82 14.53
CA LEU A 353 -15.93 -20.31 13.75
C LEU A 353 -16.57 -21.48 13.01
N ASN A 354 -17.85 -21.75 13.24
CA ASN A 354 -18.57 -22.79 12.51
C ASN A 354 -20.01 -22.37 12.24
N SER A 355 -20.84 -23.27 11.69
CA SER A 355 -22.25 -23.00 11.36
C SER A 355 -23.06 -22.39 12.51
N SER A 356 -22.70 -22.67 13.76
CA SER A 356 -23.43 -22.23 14.95
C SER A 356 -22.95 -20.93 15.56
N GLY A 357 -21.79 -20.43 15.17
CA GLY A 357 -21.28 -19.15 15.67
C GLY A 357 -19.76 -19.06 15.73
N ILE A 358 -19.31 -18.10 16.53
CA ILE A 358 -17.92 -17.67 16.64
C ILE A 358 -17.49 -17.75 18.10
N VAL A 359 -16.29 -18.26 18.34
CA VAL A 359 -15.66 -18.25 19.66
C VAL A 359 -14.50 -17.28 19.67
N ALA A 360 -14.57 -16.27 20.52
CA ALA A 360 -13.55 -15.25 20.65
C ALA A 360 -13.19 -15.02 22.13
N THR A 361 -11.99 -14.53 22.36
CA THR A 361 -11.52 -14.12 23.69
C THR A 361 -11.21 -12.63 23.69
N THR A 362 -11.59 -11.96 24.78
CA THR A 362 -11.22 -10.58 25.09
C THR A 362 -10.23 -10.59 26.25
N ALA A 363 -9.81 -9.40 26.73
CA ALA A 363 -8.94 -9.28 27.88
C ALA A 363 -9.48 -9.97 29.16
N SER A 364 -10.80 -10.13 29.29
CA SER A 364 -11.45 -10.58 30.52
C SER A 364 -12.54 -11.64 30.31
N ARG A 365 -12.93 -11.94 29.07
CA ARG A 365 -14.04 -12.86 28.78
C ARG A 365 -13.77 -13.79 27.61
N VAL A 366 -14.34 -14.98 27.67
CA VAL A 366 -14.55 -15.88 26.54
C VAL A 366 -15.98 -15.67 26.05
N LEU A 367 -16.14 -15.34 24.78
CA LEU A 367 -17.42 -15.05 24.16
C LEU A 367 -17.76 -16.15 23.15
N VAL A 368 -19.00 -16.62 23.19
CA VAL A 368 -19.64 -17.31 22.06
C VAL A 368 -20.64 -16.36 21.47
N LEU A 369 -20.44 -16.05 20.19
CA LEU A 369 -21.23 -15.10 19.42
C LEU A 369 -21.97 -15.85 18.33
N ASP A 370 -23.12 -15.33 17.88
CA ASP A 370 -23.66 -15.72 16.58
C ASP A 370 -22.91 -15.01 15.43
N HIS A 371 -23.29 -15.31 14.19
CA HIS A 371 -22.69 -14.71 12.99
C HIS A 371 -23.01 -13.22 12.81
N GLN A 372 -23.98 -12.69 13.56
CA GLN A 372 -24.31 -11.27 13.59
C GLN A 372 -23.49 -10.53 14.67
N GLY A 373 -22.66 -11.24 15.44
CA GLY A 373 -21.86 -10.69 16.53
C GLY A 373 -22.63 -10.54 17.84
N LYS A 374 -23.85 -11.06 17.95
CA LYS A 374 -24.61 -11.06 19.20
C LYS A 374 -24.05 -12.10 20.16
N ILE A 375 -23.80 -11.68 21.40
CA ILE A 375 -23.31 -12.57 22.45
C ILE A 375 -24.40 -13.56 22.84
N ARG A 376 -24.11 -14.86 22.68
CA ARG A 376 -24.93 -15.98 23.15
C ARG A 376 -24.49 -16.44 24.54
N MET A 377 -23.20 -16.42 24.80
CA MET A 377 -22.61 -16.82 26.08
C MET A 377 -21.35 -16.01 26.36
N SER A 378 -21.14 -15.72 27.64
CA SER A 378 -19.96 -15.01 28.14
C SER A 378 -19.45 -15.72 29.40
N LEU A 379 -18.23 -16.23 29.35
CA LEU A 379 -17.54 -16.82 30.50
C LEU A 379 -16.38 -15.90 30.95
N PRO A 380 -16.05 -15.85 32.24
CA PRO A 380 -14.85 -15.15 32.69
C PRO A 380 -13.61 -15.80 32.07
N PHE A 381 -12.74 -14.97 31.48
CA PHE A 381 -11.45 -15.42 30.98
C PHE A 381 -10.50 -15.56 32.15
N LYS A 382 -10.06 -16.79 32.40
CA LYS A 382 -9.01 -17.09 33.37
C LYS A 382 -7.71 -17.13 32.61
N LYS A 383 -6.97 -16.01 32.64
CA LYS A 383 -5.63 -15.98 32.08
C LYS A 383 -4.77 -16.96 32.88
N ALA A 384 -4.23 -17.98 32.22
CA ALA A 384 -3.29 -18.87 32.85
C ALA A 384 -2.00 -18.11 33.21
N ALA A 385 -1.23 -18.60 34.19
CA ALA A 385 0.04 -17.97 34.56
C ALA A 385 0.98 -17.89 33.33
N LYS A 386 1.96 -16.99 33.35
CA LYS A 386 2.80 -16.60 32.20
C LYS A 386 3.52 -17.77 31.51
N ASP A 387 3.65 -18.91 32.19
CA ASP A 387 4.33 -20.13 31.72
C ASP A 387 3.37 -21.30 31.42
N VAL A 388 2.05 -21.06 31.47
CA VAL A 388 1.04 -22.07 31.16
C VAL A 388 0.62 -21.94 29.69
N PRO A 389 0.61 -23.04 28.92
CA PRO A 389 0.19 -23.05 27.52
C PRO A 389 -1.22 -22.50 27.32
N ASP A 390 -1.41 -21.77 26.21
CA ASP A 390 -2.68 -21.12 25.89
C ASP A 390 -3.84 -22.12 25.81
N ASP A 391 -4.97 -21.72 26.37
CA ASP A 391 -6.20 -22.49 26.32
C ASP A 391 -6.74 -22.58 24.88
N THR A 392 -7.28 -23.73 24.51
CA THR A 392 -7.95 -23.89 23.21
C THR A 392 -9.45 -24.04 23.39
N TYR A 393 -10.21 -23.40 22.50
CA TYR A 393 -11.66 -23.30 22.59
C TYR A 393 -12.31 -23.84 21.32
N ASN A 394 -13.28 -24.74 21.46
CA ASN A 394 -13.92 -25.43 20.34
C ASN A 394 -15.44 -25.49 20.51
N LEU A 395 -16.19 -24.95 19.57
CA LEU A 395 -17.65 -24.98 19.58
C LEU A 395 -18.15 -26.20 18.81
N LYS A 396 -19.16 -26.89 19.34
CA LYS A 396 -19.84 -27.96 18.60
C LYS A 396 -20.62 -27.37 17.42
N LYS A 397 -20.71 -28.11 16.30
CA LYS A 397 -21.39 -27.66 15.07
C LYS A 397 -22.89 -27.41 15.21
N ASP A 398 -23.50 -27.88 16.29
CA ASP A 398 -24.91 -27.62 16.65
C ASP A 398 -25.04 -26.43 17.61
N GLY A 399 -23.92 -25.88 18.09
CA GLY A 399 -23.89 -24.73 19.00
C GLY A 399 -24.38 -25.04 20.41
N SER A 400 -24.52 -26.33 20.76
CA SER A 400 -25.00 -26.75 22.09
C SER A 400 -23.89 -26.76 23.14
N ARG A 401 -22.63 -26.98 22.73
CA ARG A 401 -21.51 -27.20 23.66
C ARG A 401 -20.26 -26.44 23.25
N LEU A 402 -19.64 -25.80 24.23
CA LEU A 402 -18.27 -25.27 24.14
C LEU A 402 -17.33 -26.18 24.92
N VAL A 403 -16.25 -26.62 24.28
CA VAL A 403 -15.17 -27.39 24.91
C VAL A 403 -13.95 -26.48 25.05
N ILE A 404 -13.37 -26.46 26.25
CA ILE A 404 -12.19 -25.67 26.58
C ILE A 404 -11.11 -26.62 27.12
N ILE A 405 -9.94 -26.62 26.51
CA ILE A 405 -8.77 -27.32 27.06
C ILE A 405 -7.95 -26.31 27.83
N ARG A 406 -7.80 -26.55 29.13
CA ARG A 406 -7.10 -25.70 30.09
C ARG A 406 -5.71 -26.25 30.38
N GLY A 407 -4.67 -25.45 30.10
CA GLY A 407 -3.29 -25.70 30.54
C GLY A 407 -2.81 -27.15 30.40
N LYS A 408 -3.06 -27.78 29.24
CA LYS A 408 -2.62 -29.14 28.85
C LYS A 408 -3.12 -30.33 29.69
N THR A 409 -3.95 -30.11 30.70
CA THR A 409 -4.27 -31.17 31.69
C THR A 409 -5.76 -31.38 31.89
N ARG A 410 -6.58 -30.38 31.56
CA ARG A 410 -8.01 -30.42 31.87
C ARG A 410 -8.85 -30.02 30.67
N VAL A 411 -9.98 -30.68 30.53
CA VAL A 411 -10.99 -30.39 29.53
C VAL A 411 -12.29 -30.04 30.23
N GLU A 412 -12.74 -28.80 30.05
CA GLU A 412 -14.00 -28.31 30.57
C GLU A 412 -15.02 -28.24 29.44
N THR A 413 -16.22 -28.73 29.67
CA THR A 413 -17.35 -28.63 28.74
C THR A 413 -18.43 -27.75 29.33
N PHE A 414 -18.94 -26.82 28.54
CA PHE A 414 -19.99 -25.89 28.91
C PHE A 414 -21.18 -26.02 27.96
N ASP A 415 -22.38 -25.86 28.50
CA ASP A 415 -23.58 -25.63 27.71
C ASP A 415 -23.51 -24.22 27.12
N ALA A 416 -23.53 -24.12 25.80
CA ALA A 416 -23.31 -22.85 25.09
C ALA A 416 -24.54 -21.94 25.07
N GLY A 417 -25.72 -22.43 25.49
CA GLY A 417 -26.93 -21.62 25.64
C GLY A 417 -27.03 -20.96 27.02
N THR A 418 -26.59 -21.66 28.06
CA THR A 418 -26.74 -21.24 29.47
C THR A 418 -25.44 -20.79 30.12
N GLY A 419 -24.28 -21.16 29.56
CA GLY A 419 -22.98 -20.94 30.20
C GLY A 419 -22.69 -21.87 31.38
N LYS A 420 -23.58 -22.83 31.67
CA LYS A 420 -23.39 -23.79 32.76
C LYS A 420 -22.30 -24.79 32.39
N ARG A 421 -21.36 -25.03 33.31
CA ARG A 421 -20.38 -26.11 33.17
C ARG A 421 -21.08 -27.45 33.27
N LEU A 422 -20.91 -28.28 32.25
CA LEU A 422 -21.46 -29.63 32.15
C LEU A 422 -20.49 -30.68 32.71
N ALA A 423 -19.21 -30.56 32.37
CA ALA A 423 -18.18 -31.51 32.79
C ALA A 423 -16.81 -30.82 32.94
N SER A 424 -15.94 -31.42 33.74
CA SER A 424 -14.54 -31.05 33.89
C SER A 424 -13.74 -32.33 34.12
N VAL A 425 -13.02 -32.77 33.09
CA VAL A 425 -12.28 -34.04 33.11
C VAL A 425 -10.79 -33.80 32.94
N ALA A 426 -9.97 -34.68 33.50
CA ALA A 426 -8.52 -34.71 33.27
C ALA A 426 -8.20 -36.00 32.49
N PRO A 427 -8.08 -35.94 31.16
CA PRO A 427 -7.83 -37.12 30.35
C PRO A 427 -6.51 -37.79 30.71
N VAL A 428 -6.55 -39.10 30.90
CA VAL A 428 -5.35 -39.90 31.19
C VAL A 428 -4.74 -40.33 29.86
N LEU A 429 -3.62 -39.70 29.50
CA LEU A 429 -2.85 -40.08 28.32
C LEU A 429 -1.87 -41.22 28.64
N PRO A 430 -1.49 -42.05 27.65
CA PRO A 430 -0.52 -43.12 27.87
C PRO A 430 0.88 -42.56 28.19
N GLY A 431 1.50 -43.05 29.28
CA GLY A 431 2.83 -42.62 29.72
C GLY A 431 2.84 -41.21 30.31
N ASP A 432 3.95 -40.50 30.16
CA ASP A 432 4.13 -39.12 30.63
C ASP A 432 3.65 -38.07 29.61
N ASP A 433 2.67 -38.41 28.78
CA ASP A 433 2.17 -37.51 27.73
C ASP A 433 1.08 -36.56 28.27
N PHE A 434 0.92 -35.41 27.62
CA PHE A 434 0.00 -34.33 28.03
C PHE A 434 -0.88 -33.88 26.85
N LEU A 435 -2.00 -33.24 27.13
CA LEU A 435 -2.84 -32.69 26.07
C LEU A 435 -2.11 -31.51 25.43
N ASP A 436 -2.10 -31.48 24.11
CA ASP A 436 -1.56 -30.36 23.34
C ASP A 436 -2.68 -29.39 22.99
N VAL A 437 -3.53 -29.82 22.05
CA VAL A 437 -4.61 -28.99 21.50
C VAL A 437 -5.87 -29.81 21.26
N GLY A 438 -7.01 -29.12 21.26
CA GLY A 438 -8.26 -29.65 20.72
C GLY A 438 -8.25 -29.51 19.21
N LEU A 439 -8.46 -30.61 18.49
CA LEU A 439 -8.56 -30.61 17.03
C LEU A 439 -10.00 -30.39 16.55
N GLY A 440 -10.94 -30.22 17.48
CA GLY A 440 -12.35 -30.02 17.20
C GLY A 440 -13.13 -31.33 17.11
N TRP A 441 -14.29 -31.28 16.47
CA TRP A 441 -15.23 -32.39 16.41
C TRP A 441 -15.00 -33.24 15.15
N SER A 442 -14.99 -34.56 15.31
CA SER A 442 -14.97 -35.49 14.18
C SER A 442 -16.29 -35.42 13.40
N LYS A 443 -16.31 -35.96 12.18
CA LYS A 443 -17.56 -36.08 11.40
C LYS A 443 -18.59 -36.98 12.10
N GLU A 444 -18.11 -37.97 12.86
CA GLU A 444 -18.93 -38.95 13.56
C GLU A 444 -19.45 -38.43 14.91
N GLY A 445 -18.99 -37.25 15.35
CA GLY A 445 -19.47 -36.61 16.57
C GLY A 445 -18.55 -36.66 17.80
N PRO A 446 -17.58 -37.59 17.96
CA PRO A 446 -16.59 -37.50 19.03
C PRO A 446 -15.66 -36.29 18.95
N PHE A 447 -15.20 -35.79 20.10
CA PHE A 447 -14.21 -34.72 20.17
C PHE A 447 -12.79 -35.26 20.00
N LEU A 448 -11.96 -34.57 19.23
CA LEU A 448 -10.59 -34.98 18.92
C LEU A 448 -9.60 -34.13 19.70
N VAL A 449 -8.63 -34.80 20.31
CA VAL A 449 -7.50 -34.17 20.99
C VAL A 449 -6.19 -34.70 20.44
N ARG A 450 -5.16 -33.85 20.45
CA ARG A 450 -3.79 -34.25 20.16
C ARG A 450 -2.97 -34.22 21.45
N SER A 451 -2.04 -35.15 21.55
CA SER A 451 -1.07 -35.25 22.63
C SER A 451 0.25 -34.54 22.27
N VAL A 452 0.98 -34.02 23.27
CA VAL A 452 2.17 -33.18 23.06
C VAL A 452 3.36 -34.01 22.61
N ILE A 453 3.68 -35.08 23.32
CA ILE A 453 4.93 -35.82 23.14
C ILE A 453 4.79 -36.79 21.97
N SER A 454 3.72 -37.58 21.95
CA SER A 454 3.55 -38.60 20.91
C SER A 454 2.93 -38.05 19.62
N GLU A 455 2.46 -36.80 19.61
CA GLU A 455 1.67 -36.17 18.54
C GLU A 455 0.44 -37.00 18.09
N ARG A 456 0.06 -38.01 18.88
CA ARG A 456 -1.05 -38.92 18.55
C ARG A 456 -2.38 -38.21 18.73
N VAL A 457 -3.32 -38.58 17.87
CA VAL A 457 -4.71 -38.10 17.88
C VAL A 457 -5.60 -39.13 18.54
N TYR A 458 -6.37 -38.70 19.53
CA TYR A 458 -7.33 -39.51 20.27
C TYR A 458 -8.74 -38.94 20.13
N TYR A 459 -9.71 -39.84 20.16
CA TYR A 459 -11.07 -39.49 20.51
C TYR A 459 -11.17 -39.36 22.04
N LEU A 460 -11.82 -38.30 22.50
CA LEU A 460 -12.05 -38.01 23.90
C LEU A 460 -13.55 -38.09 24.22
N ASP A 461 -13.90 -38.92 25.20
CA ASP A 461 -15.20 -38.85 25.86
C ASP A 461 -15.18 -37.71 26.87
N LEU A 462 -15.96 -36.68 26.59
CA LEU A 462 -16.04 -35.46 27.40
C LEU A 462 -16.73 -35.67 28.75
N ALA A 463 -17.49 -36.76 28.93
CA ALA A 463 -18.13 -37.08 30.20
C ALA A 463 -17.18 -37.85 31.12
N THR A 464 -16.43 -38.82 30.59
CA THR A 464 -15.60 -39.72 31.39
C THR A 464 -14.11 -39.39 31.37
N GLY A 465 -13.64 -38.60 30.40
CA GLY A 465 -12.21 -38.33 30.18
C GLY A 465 -11.47 -39.48 29.49
N LYS A 466 -12.16 -40.57 29.13
CA LYS A 466 -11.53 -41.73 28.47
C LYS A 466 -11.10 -41.39 27.05
N LEU A 467 -9.93 -41.92 26.68
CA LEU A 467 -9.34 -41.77 25.35
C LEU A 467 -9.38 -43.09 24.59
N TRP A 468 -9.70 -43.05 23.30
CA TRP A 468 -9.49 -44.19 22.40
C TRP A 468 -8.90 -43.73 21.07
N ARG A 469 -8.18 -44.64 20.42
CA ARG A 469 -7.47 -44.32 19.18
C ARG A 469 -8.43 -44.23 18.00
N ARG A 470 -8.15 -43.28 17.12
CA ARG A 470 -8.67 -43.29 15.76
C ARG A 470 -7.94 -44.39 14.98
N LYS A 471 -8.67 -45.39 14.48
CA LYS A 471 -8.12 -46.31 13.47
C LYS A 471 -7.85 -45.47 12.21
N GLY A 472 -6.61 -45.51 11.74
CA GLY A 472 -6.12 -44.74 10.60
C GLY A 472 -6.84 -45.07 9.31
#